data_AF-A0A4P9UMY3-F1
#
_entry.id   AF-A0A4P9UMY3-F1
#
_cell.length_a   1.000
_cell.length_b   1.000
_cell.length_c   1.000
_cell.angle_alpha   90.00
_cell.angle_beta   90.00
_cell.angle_gamma   90.00
#
_symmetry.space_group_name_H-M   'P 1'
#
loop_
_entity.id
_entity.type
_entity.pdbx_description
1 polymer ?
#
loop_
_entity_poly.entity_id
_entity_poly.type
_entity_poly.pdbx_seq_one_letter_code
_entity_poly.pdbx_strand_id
1 'polypeptide(L)' 'MGKLLIMIGGFLLVLGLLISYAPGLISWFGNLPGDIKIVDERRSIFIPITSMIVISLVLSILINLFSSLK' A
#
# COMPACT_ATOMS: atom_id res chain seq x y z
N MET A 1 -9.49 27.02 0.77
CA MET A 1 -10.51 26.14 0.16
C MET A 1 -10.11 25.62 -1.22
N GLY A 2 -9.80 26.47 -2.22
CA GLY A 2 -9.43 26.00 -3.57
C GLY A 2 -8.27 25.00 -3.64
N LYS A 3 -7.17 25.23 -2.90
CA LYS A 3 -6.04 24.29 -2.81
C LYS A 3 -6.44 22.90 -2.27
N LEU A 4 -7.37 22.87 -1.31
CA LEU A 4 -7.88 21.62 -0.73
C LEU A 4 -8.69 20.83 -1.78
N LEU A 5 -9.56 21.53 -2.52
CA LEU A 5 -10.34 20.95 -3.62
C LEU A 5 -9.44 20.36 -4.71
N ILE A 6 -8.39 21.07 -5.10
CA ILE A 6 -7.40 20.59 -6.08
C ILE A 6 -6.69 19.33 -5.56
N MET A 7 -6.28 19.32 -4.29
CA MET A 7 -5.59 18.19 -3.68
C MET A 7 -6.49 16.94 -3.61
N ILE A 8 -7.74 17.10 -3.17
CA ILE A 8 -8.72 16.01 -3.10
C ILE A 8 -9.05 15.48 -4.49
N GLY A 9 -9.29 16.37 -5.46
CA GLY A 9 -9.57 15.98 -6.85
C GLY A 9 -8.42 15.21 -7.49
N GLY A 10 -7.18 15.69 -7.30
CA GLY A 10 -5.98 14.99 -7.75
C GLY A 10 -5.81 13.62 -7.09
N PHE A 11 -6.03 13.53 -5.78
CA PHE A 11 -5.98 12.25 -5.05
C PHE A 11 -7.01 11.25 -5.56
N LEU A 12 -8.26 11.68 -5.79
CA LEU A 12 -9.31 10.84 -6.35
C LEU A 12 -9.00 10.38 -7.77
N LEU A 13 -8.42 11.24 -8.60
CA LEU A 13 -8.01 10.88 -9.96
C LEU A 13 -6.94 9.79 -9.94
N VAL A 14 -5.91 9.95 -9.11
CA VAL A 14 -4.84 8.95 -8.95
C VAL A 14 -5.41 7.63 -8.44
N LEU A 15 -6.29 7.67 -7.43
CA LEU A 15 -6.97 6.46 -6.94
C LEU A 15 -7.80 5.77 -8.02
N GLY A 16 -8.57 6.53 -8.80
CA GLY A 16 -9.36 6.01 -9.91
C GLY A 16 -8.49 5.30 -10.94
N LEU A 17 -7.38 5.90 -11.34
CA LEU A 17 -6.43 5.29 -12.27
C LEU A 17 -5.81 3.99 -11.71
N LEU A 18 -5.41 3.98 -10.43
CA LEU A 18 -4.84 2.80 -9.80
C LEU A 18 -5.84 1.64 -9.76
N ILE A 19 -7.10 1.90 -9.44
CA ILE A 19 -8.15 0.88 -9.41
C ILE A 19 -8.46 0.36 -10.82
N SER A 20 -8.57 1.26 -11.81
CA SER A 20 -8.95 0.88 -13.17
C SER A 20 -7.84 0.17 -13.95
N TYR A 21 -6.59 0.58 -13.79
CA TYR A 21 -5.47 0.09 -14.61
C TYR A 21 -4.50 -0.82 -13.86
N ALA A 22 -4.59 -0.88 -12.53
CA ALA A 22 -3.75 -1.75 -11.71
C ALA A 22 -4.58 -2.50 -10.65
N PRO A 23 -5.57 -3.30 -11.04
CA PRO A 23 -6.42 -4.05 -10.09
C PRO A 23 -5.63 -5.03 -9.21
N GLY A 24 -4.45 -5.48 -9.66
CA GLY A 24 -3.54 -6.33 -8.90
C GLY A 24 -2.51 -5.59 -8.04
N LEU A 25 -2.55 -4.25 -7.97
CA LEU A 25 -1.51 -3.48 -7.28
C LEU A 25 -1.43 -3.77 -5.78
N ILE A 26 -2.50 -4.32 -5.19
CA ILE A 26 -2.56 -4.70 -3.77
C ILE A 26 -2.62 -6.24 -3.63
N SER A 27 -2.77 -7.01 -4.71
CA SER A 27 -2.96 -8.47 -4.61
C SER A 27 -1.74 -9.22 -4.07
N TRP A 28 -0.55 -8.63 -4.15
CA TRP A 28 0.66 -9.18 -3.54
C TRP A 28 0.64 -9.06 -2.01
N PHE A 29 -0.04 -8.05 -1.47
CA PHE A 29 -0.02 -7.76 -0.05
C PHE A 29 -0.64 -8.90 0.76
N GLY A 30 0.15 -9.53 1.63
CA GLY A 30 -0.26 -10.68 2.42
C GLY A 30 0.00 -12.05 1.82
N ASN A 31 0.51 -12.10 0.60
CA ASN A 31 0.75 -13.33 -0.13
C ASN A 31 2.25 -13.56 -0.38
N LEU A 32 3.12 -12.85 0.37
CA LEU A 32 4.56 -13.07 0.29
C LEU A 32 4.98 -14.30 1.10
N PRO A 33 6.08 -14.96 0.74
CA PRO A 33 6.66 -16.00 1.58
C PRO A 33 6.98 -15.44 2.97
N GLY A 34 6.46 -16.09 4.01
CA GLY A 34 6.57 -15.64 5.41
C GLY A 34 5.35 -14.85 5.92
N ASP A 35 4.42 -14.45 5.06
CA ASP A 35 3.10 -14.02 5.51
C ASP A 35 2.31 -15.25 5.98
N ILE A 36 1.71 -15.14 7.18
CA ILE A 36 0.98 -16.25 7.79
C ILE A 36 -0.51 -15.98 7.59
N LYS A 37 -1.18 -16.87 6.86
CA LYS A 37 -2.62 -16.83 6.66
C LYS A 37 -3.23 -18.14 7.13
N ILE A 38 -3.93 -18.08 8.25
CA ILE A 38 -4.65 -19.21 8.83
C ILE A 38 -6.14 -18.95 8.58
N VAL A 39 -6.73 -19.73 7.69
CA VAL A 39 -8.17 -19.67 7.38
C VAL A 39 -8.82 -20.91 7.97
N ASP A 40 -9.75 -20.69 8.88
CA ASP A 40 -10.58 -21.70 9.53
C ASP A 40 -12.07 -21.39 9.26
N GLU A 41 -12.97 -22.34 9.50
CA GLU A 41 -14.39 -22.24 9.15
C GLU A 41 -15.11 -21.08 9.87
N ARG A 42 -14.63 -20.69 11.05
CA ARG A 42 -15.21 -19.60 11.86
C ARG A 42 -14.29 -18.40 12.06
N ARG A 43 -13.01 -18.50 11.67
CA ARG A 43 -11.98 -17.50 11.98
C ARG A 43 -10.95 -17.44 10.87
N SER A 44 -10.56 -16.22 10.50
CA SER A 44 -9.39 -16.00 9.67
C SER A 44 -8.40 -15.13 10.43
N ILE A 45 -7.18 -15.62 10.58
CA ILE A 45 -6.06 -14.90 11.19
C ILE A 45 -5.04 -14.63 10.09
N PHE A 46 -4.69 -13.36 9.94
CA PHE A 46 -3.79 -12.89 8.90
C PHE A 46 -2.67 -12.07 9.54
N ILE A 47 -1.44 -12.52 9.38
CA ILE A 47 -0.24 -11.92 9.94
C ILE A 47 0.75 -11.66 8.79
N PRO A 48 0.67 -10.48 8.15
CA PRO A 48 1.46 -10.13 6.97
C PRO A 48 2.87 -9.63 7.35
N ILE A 49 3.67 -10.48 8.00
CA ILE A 49 4.99 -10.08 8.54
C ILE A 49 5.90 -9.59 7.42
N THR A 50 6.07 -10.40 6.38
CA THR A 50 6.98 -10.09 5.27
C THR A 50 6.48 -8.88 4.50
N SER A 51 5.17 -8.84 4.21
CA SER A 51 4.55 -7.70 3.54
C SER A 51 4.73 -6.39 4.32
N MET A 52 4.59 -6.40 5.65
CA MET A 52 4.85 -5.23 6.50
C MET A 52 6.32 -4.78 6.46
N ILE A 53 7.26 -5.73 6.49
CA ILE A 53 8.69 -5.41 6.39
C ILE A 53 9.00 -4.77 5.05
N VAL A 54 8.49 -5.32 3.95
CA VAL A 54 8.69 -4.77 2.60
C VAL A 54 8.12 -3.36 2.50
N ILE A 55 6.88 -3.14 2.96
CA ILE A 55 6.28 -1.80 2.97
C ILE A 55 7.12 -0.83 3.78
N SER A 56 7.53 -1.22 5.00
CA SER A 56 8.35 -0.36 5.85
C SER A 56 9.66 0.01 5.18
N LEU A 57 10.34 -0.95 4.56
CA LEU A 57 11.61 -0.71 3.87
C LEU A 57 11.44 0.26 2.69
N VAL A 58 10.43 0.04 1.85
CA VAL A 58 10.13 0.92 0.71
C VAL A 58 9.82 2.33 1.19
N LEU A 59 8.99 2.48 2.22
CA LEU A 59 8.64 3.78 2.78
C LEU A 59 9.86 4.49 3.36
N SER A 60 10.71 3.77 4.10
CA SER A 60 11.96 4.31 4.64
C SER A 60 12.91 4.79 3.53
N ILE A 61 13.07 4.02 2.45
CA ILE A 61 13.91 4.42 1.30
C ILE A 61 13.34 5.66 0.62
N LEU A 62 12.02 5.71 0.36
CA LEU A 62 11.39 6.87 -0.26
C LEU A 62 11.56 8.13 0.59
N ILE A 63 11.28 8.04 1.90
CA ILE A 63 11.46 9.17 2.83
C ILE A 63 12.91 9.64 2.83
N ASN A 64 13.88 8.71 2.90
CA ASN A 64 15.30 9.04 2.90
C ASN A 64 15.71 9.72 1.59
N LEU A 65 15.25 9.20 0.44
CA LEU A 65 15.54 9.77 -0.88
C LEU A 65 14.98 11.20 -1.03
N PHE A 66 13.72 11.43 -0.65
CA PHE A 66 13.13 12.76 -0.66
C PHE A 66 13.77 13.71 0.35
N SER A 67 14.22 13.18 1.51
CA SER A 67 14.96 13.98 2.50
C SER A 67 16.36 14.34 2.02
N SER A 68 17.00 13.51 1.20
CA SER A 68 18.34 13.76 0.65
C SER A 68 18.33 14.68 -0.58
N LEU A 69 17.17 14.87 -1.22
CA LEU A 69 16.98 15.73 -2.38
C LEU A 69 16.65 17.19 -2.02
N LYS A 70 16.64 17.52 -0.72
CA LYS A 70 16.43 18.87 -0.17
C LYS A 70 17.75 19.46 0.30
#